data_AF-A0A2N7RQ14-F1
#
_entry.id   AF-A0A2N7RQ14-F1
#
_cell.length_a   1.000
_cell.length_b   1.000
_cell.length_c   1.000
_cell.angle_alpha   90.00
_cell.angle_beta   90.00
_cell.angle_gamma   90.00
#
_symmetry.space_group_name_H-M   'P 1'
#
loop_
_entity.id
_entity.type
_entity.pdbx_description
1 polymer ?
#
loop_
_entity_poly.entity_id
_entity_poly.type
_entity_poly.pdbx_seq_one_letter_code
_entity_poly.pdbx_strand_id
1 'polypeptide(L)'
;MGSRIRRAYTVMGDSVNLAARLEGASKRYGVGIVAGASTRAAAAEFLYRELDLVRVLGKQEAVAIFEPRGLLADATPGELAQLERWHAALARLRARDWPGAGALIDALQADFPADGLYRLYAARLDEYRRTPPAPDWDGVTALDSK
;
A
#
# COMPACT_ATOMS: atom_id res chain seq x y z
N MET A 1 9.97 30.07 -34.03
CA MET A 1 10.67 29.13 -34.92
C MET A 1 10.43 27.71 -34.42
N GLY A 2 9.58 26.96 -35.12
CA GLY A 2 9.18 25.60 -34.74
C GLY A 2 10.25 24.56 -35.09
N SER A 3 10.37 23.53 -34.24
CA SER A 3 11.22 22.37 -34.48
C SER A 3 10.41 21.24 -35.11
N ARG A 4 10.95 20.68 -36.20
CA ARG A 4 10.39 19.58 -36.98
C ARG A 4 10.77 18.23 -36.34
N ILE A 5 9.74 17.52 -35.89
CA ILE A 5 9.65 16.06 -35.71
C ILE A 5 10.56 15.46 -34.62
N ARG A 6 10.16 15.64 -33.36
CA ARG A 6 10.30 14.59 -32.33
C ARG A 6 8.91 14.01 -32.08
N ARG A 7 8.59 12.86 -32.70
CA ARG A 7 7.42 12.08 -32.31
C ARG A 7 7.84 11.23 -31.11
N ALA A 8 7.58 11.72 -29.90
CA ALA A 8 7.62 10.87 -28.72
C ALA A 8 6.36 10.00 -28.75
N TYR A 9 6.51 8.71 -29.05
CA TYR A 9 5.47 7.73 -28.74
C TYR A 9 5.40 7.64 -27.22
N THR A 10 4.38 8.27 -26.65
CA THR A 10 4.16 8.33 -25.21
C THR A 10 2.77 7.80 -24.91
N VAL A 11 2.62 7.12 -23.78
CA VAL A 11 1.30 6.76 -23.26
C VAL A 11 0.87 7.91 -22.36
N MET A 12 -0.26 8.54 -22.69
CA MET A 12 -0.89 9.56 -21.86
C MET A 12 -2.20 8.98 -21.31
N GLY A 13 -2.40 9.10 -20.01
CA GLY A 13 -3.61 8.64 -19.34
C GLY A 13 -3.46 8.51 -17.84
N ASP A 14 -4.59 8.39 -17.16
CA ASP A 14 -4.68 8.27 -15.71
C ASP A 14 -3.84 7.12 -15.13
N SER A 15 -3.70 6.03 -15.87
CA SER A 15 -2.88 4.88 -15.47
C SER A 15 -1.39 5.24 -15.38
N VAL A 16 -0.89 6.11 -16.25
CA VAL A 16 0.52 6.55 -16.25
C VAL A 16 0.78 7.52 -15.09
N ASN A 17 -0.15 8.43 -14.84
CA ASN A 17 -0.08 9.34 -13.68
C ASN A 17 -0.20 8.59 -12.35
N LEU A 18 -1.00 7.53 -12.29
CA LEU A 18 -1.08 6.65 -11.13
C LEU A 18 0.26 5.92 -10.96
N ALA A 19 0.79 5.28 -12.01
CA ALA A 19 2.05 4.55 -11.96
C ALA A 19 3.23 5.41 -11.48
N ALA A 20 3.40 6.62 -12.01
CA ALA A 20 4.47 7.53 -11.60
C ALA A 20 4.40 7.90 -10.10
N ARG A 21 3.20 7.98 -9.53
CA ARG A 21 3.01 8.28 -8.10
C ARG A 21 3.13 7.03 -7.22
N LEU A 22 2.78 5.86 -7.76
CA LEU A 22 3.01 4.58 -7.09
C LEU A 22 4.49 4.20 -7.03
N GLU A 23 5.32 4.64 -7.98
CA GLU A 23 6.77 4.46 -7.93
C GLU A 23 7.34 5.06 -6.64
N GLY A 24 7.00 6.31 -6.31
CA GLY A 24 7.39 6.93 -5.04
C GLY A 24 6.83 6.23 -3.80
N ALA A 25 5.68 5.55 -3.93
CA ALA A 25 5.06 4.79 -2.85
C ALA A 25 5.89 3.57 -2.46
N SER A 26 6.55 2.90 -3.40
CA SER A 26 7.40 1.72 -3.12
C SER A 26 8.43 1.99 -2.01
N LYS A 27 9.13 3.14 -2.10
CA LYS A 27 10.08 3.61 -1.10
C LYS A 27 9.41 3.94 0.23
N ARG A 28 8.22 4.55 0.21
CA ARG A 28 7.46 4.86 1.42
C ARG A 28 7.09 3.59 2.19
N TYR A 29 6.58 2.57 1.50
CA TYR A 29 6.15 1.32 2.12
C TYR A 29 7.30 0.31 2.33
N GLY A 30 8.50 0.62 1.85
CA GLY A 30 9.68 -0.24 2.01
C GLY A 30 9.61 -1.54 1.21
N VAL A 31 8.93 -1.52 0.06
CA VAL A 31 8.72 -2.69 -0.81
C VAL A 31 9.38 -2.50 -2.16
N GLY A 32 9.73 -3.60 -2.83
CA GLY A 32 10.36 -3.57 -4.15
C GLY A 32 9.37 -3.32 -5.30
N ILE A 33 8.11 -3.73 -5.13
CA ILE A 33 7.09 -3.66 -6.19
C ILE A 33 5.76 -3.19 -5.59
N VAL A 34 5.10 -2.25 -6.29
CA VAL A 34 3.74 -1.80 -5.98
C VAL A 34 2.87 -1.99 -7.21
N ALA A 35 1.73 -2.64 -7.04
CA ALA A 35 0.71 -2.89 -8.04
C ALA A 35 -0.60 -2.19 -7.65
N GLY A 36 -1.29 -1.63 -8.64
CA GLY A 36 -2.65 -1.13 -8.46
C GLY A 36 -3.68 -2.26 -8.56
N ALA A 37 -4.93 -1.95 -8.20
CA ALA A 37 -6.04 -2.89 -8.24
C ALA A 37 -6.28 -3.53 -9.63
N SER A 38 -6.13 -2.77 -10.72
CA SER A 38 -6.29 -3.28 -12.09
C SER A 38 -5.21 -4.30 -12.46
N THR A 39 -3.95 -4.06 -12.07
CA THR A 39 -2.84 -5.00 -12.27
C THR A 39 -3.06 -6.29 -11.48
N ARG A 40 -3.47 -6.19 -10.21
CA ARG A 40 -3.83 -7.36 -9.40
C ARG A 40 -4.97 -8.17 -10.03
N ALA A 41 -6.00 -7.50 -10.56
CA ALA A 41 -7.12 -8.18 -11.20
C ALA A 41 -6.71 -8.90 -12.50
N ALA A 42 -5.77 -8.33 -13.25
CA ALA A 42 -5.27 -8.91 -14.50
C ALA A 42 -4.26 -10.04 -14.29
N ALA A 43 -3.59 -10.10 -13.13
CA ALA A 43 -2.56 -11.09 -12.80
C ALA A 43 -2.93 -11.85 -11.51
N ALA A 44 -4.09 -12.52 -11.53
CA ALA A 44 -4.67 -13.20 -10.37
C ALA A 44 -3.86 -14.42 -9.88
N GLU A 45 -2.87 -14.88 -10.65
CA GLU A 45 -1.98 -15.99 -10.29
C GLU A 45 -0.96 -15.64 -9.19
N PHE A 46 -0.81 -14.36 -8.86
CA PHE A 46 0.11 -13.92 -7.81
C PHE A 46 -0.56 -13.82 -6.44
N LEU A 47 0.21 -14.10 -5.40
CA LEU A 47 -0.10 -13.76 -4.03
C LEU A 47 0.17 -12.27 -3.80
N TYR A 48 -0.80 -11.56 -3.22
CA TYR A 48 -0.69 -10.13 -2.95
C TYR A 48 -0.81 -9.81 -1.46
N ARG A 49 0.03 -8.89 -1.01
CA ARG A 49 -0.09 -8.17 0.26
C ARG A 49 -0.71 -6.80 0.01
N GLU A 50 -1.86 -6.50 0.59
CA GLU A 50 -2.38 -5.12 0.55
C GLU A 50 -1.45 -4.20 1.35
N LEU A 51 -1.01 -3.10 0.76
CA LEU A 51 -0.11 -2.16 1.42
C LEU A 51 -0.89 -1.06 2.12
N ASP A 52 -1.84 -0.45 1.42
CA ASP A 52 -2.60 0.69 1.91
C ASP A 52 -3.79 1.00 0.99
N LEU A 53 -4.68 1.88 1.48
CA LEU A 53 -5.66 2.56 0.67
C LEU A 53 -5.19 4.01 0.52
N VAL A 54 -4.93 4.45 -0.72
CA VAL A 54 -4.27 5.74 -0.98
C VAL A 54 -5.13 6.69 -1.79
N ARG A 55 -5.05 7.98 -1.48
CA ARG A 55 -5.61 9.06 -2.29
C ARG A 55 -4.48 9.81 -2.98
N VAL A 56 -4.60 9.92 -4.28
CA VAL A 56 -3.60 10.55 -5.13
C VAL A 56 -4.03 11.99 -5.41
N LEU A 57 -3.10 12.95 -5.37
CA LEU A 57 -3.41 14.36 -5.63
C LEU A 57 -4.15 14.52 -6.98
N GLY A 58 -5.34 15.12 -6.91
CA GLY A 58 -6.23 15.33 -8.07
C GLY A 58 -7.26 14.22 -8.30
N LYS A 59 -7.29 13.14 -7.51
CA LYS A 59 -8.34 12.12 -7.54
C LYS A 59 -9.14 12.05 -6.24
N GLN A 60 -10.46 12.03 -6.37
CA GLN A 60 -11.42 11.89 -5.27
C GLN A 60 -11.70 10.42 -4.91
N GLU A 61 -11.11 9.46 -5.62
CA GLU A 61 -11.29 8.05 -5.33
C GLU A 61 -10.05 7.49 -4.63
N ALA A 62 -10.28 6.73 -3.56
CA ALA A 62 -9.24 6.03 -2.86
C ALA A 62 -8.92 4.73 -3.61
N VAL A 63 -7.64 4.46 -3.83
CA VAL A 63 -7.16 3.31 -4.60
C VAL A 63 -6.37 2.40 -3.68
N ALA A 64 -6.73 1.12 -3.66
CA ALA A 64 -5.95 0.12 -2.94
C ALA A 64 -4.68 -0.22 -3.73
N ILE A 65 -3.57 -0.34 -3.01
CA ILE A 65 -2.26 -0.70 -3.56
C ILE A 65 -1.74 -1.96 -2.92
N PHE A 66 -1.02 -2.75 -3.69
CA PHE A 66 -0.64 -4.11 -3.33
C PHE A 66 0.83 -4.37 -3.64
N GLU A 67 1.46 -5.26 -2.90
CA GLU A 67 2.77 -5.83 -3.23
C GLU A 67 2.56 -7.29 -3.68
N PRO A 68 3.00 -7.68 -4.88
CA PRO A 68 3.09 -9.10 -5.26
C PRO A 68 4.22 -9.78 -4.48
N ARG A 69 3.94 -10.95 -3.89
CA ARG A 69 4.88 -11.70 -3.04
C ARG A 69 5.45 -12.96 -3.70
N GLY A 70 4.85 -13.40 -4.80
CA GLY A 70 5.20 -14.63 -5.50
C GLY A 70 3.98 -15.23 -6.17
N LEU A 71 4.13 -16.39 -6.80
CA LEU A 71 2.98 -17.14 -7.32
C LEU A 71 2.15 -17.67 -6.16
N LEU A 72 0.82 -17.56 -6.27
CA LEU A 72 -0.11 -18.08 -5.28
C LEU A 72 0.04 -19.60 -5.10
N ALA A 73 0.35 -20.31 -6.18
CA ALA A 73 0.56 -21.76 -6.17
C ALA A 73 1.75 -22.20 -5.30
N ASP A 74 2.74 -21.32 -5.11
CA ASP A 74 3.96 -21.61 -4.35
C ASP A 74 3.90 -21.09 -2.91
N ALA A 75 2.78 -20.46 -2.52
CA ALA A 75 2.61 -19.84 -1.22
C ALA A 75 2.65 -20.88 -0.10
N THR A 76 3.54 -20.68 0.87
CA THR A 76 3.62 -21.52 2.05
C THR A 76 2.49 -21.21 3.04
N PRO A 77 2.08 -22.18 3.89
CA PRO A 77 1.12 -21.91 4.97
C PRO A 77 1.56 -20.76 5.90
N GLY A 78 2.87 -20.60 6.10
CA GLY A 78 3.43 -19.52 6.91
C GLY A 78 3.21 -18.14 6.30
N GLU A 79 3.40 -18.00 4.98
CA GLU A 79 3.15 -16.74 4.25
C GLU A 79 1.66 -16.40 4.24
N LEU A 80 0.80 -17.39 4.02
CA LEU A 80 -0.65 -17.19 4.06
C LEU A 80 -1.10 -16.71 5.45
N ALA A 81 -0.61 -17.34 6.51
CA ALA A 81 -0.90 -16.93 7.89
C ALA A 81 -0.34 -15.54 8.21
N GLN A 82 0.86 -15.20 7.73
CA GLN A 82 1.42 -13.86 7.87
C GLN A 82 0.51 -12.80 7.21
N LEU A 83 0.05 -13.06 5.98
CA LEU A 83 -0.82 -12.13 5.26
C LEU A 83 -2.20 -12.00 5.90
N GLU A 84 -2.76 -13.08 6.40
CA GLU A 84 -4.03 -13.05 7.15
C GLU A 84 -3.92 -12.18 8.40
N ARG A 85 -2.85 -12.36 9.21
CA ARG A 85 -2.57 -11.51 10.36
C ARG A 85 -2.42 -10.04 9.97
N TRP A 86 -1.72 -9.78 8.86
CA TRP A 86 -1.54 -8.43 8.35
C TRP A 86 -2.87 -7.79 7.92
N HIS A 87 -3.71 -8.49 7.16
CA HIS A 87 -5.00 -7.97 6.74
C HIS A 87 -5.93 -7.73 7.94
N ALA A 88 -5.89 -8.59 8.95
CA ALA A 88 -6.61 -8.37 10.21
C ALA A 88 -6.12 -7.11 10.94
N ALA A 89 -4.81 -6.86 10.96
CA ALA A 89 -4.23 -5.65 11.55
C ALA A 89 -4.69 -4.38 10.82
N LEU A 90 -4.67 -4.40 9.48
CA LEU A 90 -5.08 -3.29 8.63
C LEU A 90 -6.58 -3.00 8.78
N ALA A 91 -7.42 -4.03 8.88
CA ALA A 91 -8.86 -3.89 9.12
C ALA A 91 -9.15 -3.24 10.48
N ARG A 92 -8.47 -3.69 11.56
CA ARG A 92 -8.61 -3.09 12.90
C ARG A 92 -8.14 -1.64 12.93
N LEU A 93 -7.04 -1.34 12.25
CA LEU A 93 -6.53 0.02 12.14
C LEU A 93 -7.55 0.95 11.47
N ARG A 94 -8.17 0.50 10.36
CA ARG A 94 -9.24 1.27 9.69
C ARG A 94 -10.50 1.40 10.54
N ALA A 95 -10.79 0.41 11.38
CA ALA A 95 -11.87 0.45 12.37
C ALA A 95 -11.53 1.27 13.63
N ARG A 96 -10.35 1.89 13.71
CA ARG A 96 -9.86 2.65 14.87
C ARG A 96 -9.67 1.83 16.15
N ASP A 97 -9.59 0.52 16.02
CA ASP A 97 -9.17 -0.38 17.10
C ASP A 97 -7.64 -0.36 17.22
N TRP A 98 -7.10 0.75 17.77
CA TRP A 98 -5.66 0.94 17.94
C TRP A 98 -4.99 -0.11 18.82
N PRO A 99 -5.59 -0.55 19.94
CA PRO A 99 -5.01 -1.62 20.73
C PRO A 99 -4.94 -2.94 19.95
N GLY A 100 -6.02 -3.34 19.28
CA GLY A 100 -6.05 -4.60 18.53
C GLY A 100 -5.18 -4.58 17.27
N ALA A 101 -5.13 -3.46 16.55
CA ALA A 101 -4.22 -3.28 15.43
C ALA A 101 -2.75 -3.31 15.91
N GLY A 102 -2.44 -2.60 16.99
CA GLY A 102 -1.10 -2.54 17.57
C GLY A 102 -0.59 -3.93 17.96
N ALA A 103 -1.40 -4.73 18.68
CA ALA A 103 -1.00 -6.07 19.09
C ALA A 103 -0.63 -6.98 17.91
N LEU A 104 -1.37 -6.91 16.79
CA LEU A 104 -1.06 -7.68 15.59
C LEU A 104 0.19 -7.15 14.86
N ILE A 105 0.35 -5.82 14.78
CA ILE A 105 1.53 -5.20 14.16
C ILE A 105 2.79 -5.51 14.95
N ASP A 106 2.74 -5.45 16.28
CA ASP A 106 3.88 -5.73 17.16
C ASP A 106 4.32 -7.20 17.03
N ALA A 107 3.37 -8.14 16.99
CA ALA A 107 3.66 -9.55 16.73
C ALA A 107 4.29 -9.77 15.35
N LEU A 108 3.74 -9.14 14.30
CA LEU A 108 4.30 -9.21 12.95
C LEU A 108 5.70 -8.60 12.87
N GLN A 109 5.96 -7.49 13.57
CA GLN A 109 7.26 -6.84 13.62
C GLN A 109 8.30 -7.67 14.38
N ALA A 110 7.88 -8.41 15.41
CA ALA A 110 8.74 -9.33 16.16
C ALA A 110 9.13 -10.56 15.32
N ASP A 111 8.18 -11.15 14.60
CA ASP A 111 8.40 -12.29 13.71
C ASP A 111 9.24 -11.90 12.47
N PHE A 112 9.02 -10.69 11.94
CA PHE A 112 9.60 -10.22 10.68
C PHE A 112 10.29 -8.85 10.84
N PRO A 113 11.41 -8.76 11.60
CA PRO A 113 12.00 -7.48 11.99
C PRO A 113 12.58 -6.65 10.82
N ALA A 114 12.91 -7.32 9.72
CA ALA A 114 13.43 -6.69 8.51
C ALA A 114 12.32 -6.10 7.61
N ASP A 115 11.05 -6.43 7.84
CA ASP A 115 9.95 -5.95 7.01
C ASP A 115 9.61 -4.49 7.35
N GLY A 116 9.89 -3.58 6.41
CA GLY A 116 9.70 -2.14 6.60
C GLY A 116 8.24 -1.72 6.75
N LEU A 117 7.29 -2.52 6.24
CA LEU A 117 5.87 -2.19 6.27
C LEU A 117 5.33 -2.16 7.70
N TYR A 118 5.66 -3.16 8.50
CA TYR A 118 5.19 -3.26 9.88
C TYR A 118 5.75 -2.13 10.75
N ARG A 119 7.03 -1.78 10.55
CA ARG A 119 7.67 -0.65 11.23
C ARG A 119 6.99 0.68 10.90
N LEU A 120 6.66 0.88 9.62
CA LEU A 120 5.93 2.06 9.16
C LEU A 120 4.55 2.15 9.83
N TYR A 121 3.82 1.03 9.92
CA TYR A 121 2.49 1.02 10.51
C TYR A 121 2.51 1.12 12.04
N ALA A 122 3.52 0.60 12.72
CA ALA A 122 3.74 0.83 14.15
C ALA A 122 3.93 2.34 14.43
N ALA A 123 4.78 3.01 13.65
CA ALA A 123 5.01 4.46 13.78
C ALA A 123 3.74 5.28 13.50
N ARG A 124 2.94 4.89 12.49
CA ARG A 124 1.63 5.51 12.21
C ARG A 124 0.66 5.35 13.37
N LEU A 125 0.63 4.17 13.98
CA LEU A 125 -0.28 3.88 15.09
C LEU A 125 0.08 4.71 16.33
N ASP A 126 1.37 4.94 16.59
CA ASP A 126 1.83 5.87 17.62
C ASP A 126 1.48 7.33 17.31
N GLU A 127 1.49 7.72 16.04
CA GLU A 127 1.01 9.03 15.61
C GLU A 127 -0.50 9.16 15.80
N TYR A 128 -1.31 8.18 15.39
CA TYR A 128 -2.76 8.19 15.59
C TYR A 128 -3.17 8.16 17.06
N ARG A 129 -2.37 7.56 17.94
CA ARG A 129 -2.60 7.64 19.39
C ARG A 129 -2.36 9.04 19.96
N ARG A 130 -1.32 9.73 19.48
CA ARG A 130 -0.97 11.09 19.93
C ARG A 130 -1.83 12.17 19.28
N THR A 131 -2.20 11.96 18.03
CA THR A 131 -2.97 12.88 17.20
C THR A 131 -3.98 12.07 16.40
N PRO A 132 -5.13 11.72 17.01
CA PRO A 132 -6.15 10.93 16.35
C PRO A 132 -6.64 11.56 15.05
N PRO A 133 -6.87 10.77 14.00
CA PRO A 133 -7.52 11.25 12.79
C PRO A 133 -8.92 11.82 13.09
N ALA A 134 -9.37 12.72 12.22
CA ALA A 134 -10.69 13.33 12.34
C ALA A 134 -11.82 12.28 12.40
N PRO A 135 -12.99 12.58 13.02
CA PRO A 135 -14.10 11.63 13.14
C PRO A 135 -14.61 11.05 11.80
N ASP A 136 -14.43 11.77 10.71
CA ASP A 136 -14.80 11.41 9.34
C ASP A 136 -13.66 10.73 8.54
N TRP A 137 -12.50 10.50 9.15
CA TRP A 137 -11.40 9.77 8.50
C TRP A 137 -11.85 8.40 8.00
N ASP A 138 -11.58 8.17 6.72
CA ASP A 138 -12.01 7.05 5.88
C ASP A 138 -10.97 5.93 5.78
N GLY A 139 -9.89 6.00 6.59
CA GLY A 139 -8.83 5.00 6.54
C GLY A 139 -7.84 5.19 5.39
N VAL A 140 -7.93 6.31 4.65
CA VAL A 140 -7.13 6.57 3.46
C VAL A 140 -5.88 7.38 3.78
N THR A 141 -4.76 7.01 3.17
CA THR A 141 -3.50 7.75 3.21
C THR A 141 -3.42 8.71 2.03
N ALA A 142 -3.18 10.00 2.30
CA ALA A 142 -2.80 10.95 1.25
C ALA A 142 -1.37 10.68 0.75
N LEU A 143 -1.22 10.54 -0.57
CA LEU A 143 0.09 10.52 -1.25
C LEU A 143 0.38 11.92 -1.80
N ASP A 144 1.26 12.65 -1.13
CA ASP A 144 1.78 13.90 -1.64
C ASP A 144 2.85 13.64 -2.70
N SER A 145 2.82 14.43 -3.77
CA SER A 145 3.90 14.46 -4.76
C SER A 145 4.93 15.47 -4.27
N LYS A 146 6.08 15.00 -3.77
CA LYS A 146 7.27 15.86 -3.62
C LYS A 146 8.12 15.75 -4.88
#